data_AF-A0A2V8V6E4-F1
#
_entry.id   AF-A0A2V8V6E4-F1
#
_cell.length_a   1.000
_cell.length_b   1.000
_cell.length_c   1.000
_cell.angle_alpha   90.00
_cell.angle_beta   90.00
_cell.angle_gamma   90.00
#
_symmetry.space_group_name_H-M   'P 1'
#
loop_
_entity.id
_entity.type
_entity.pdbx_description
1 polymer ?
#
loop_
_entity_poly.entity_id
_entity_poly.type
_entity_poly.pdbx_seq_one_letter_code
_entity_poly.pdbx_strand_id
1 'polypeptide(L)'
;MPVGQSGRQRRRNMRLRAFIILASVTIGGANIIQATPQPGQLQSSQDHVSWVSEALKRMQTIKPGMTREALLTVFTTEGGLSTGLRRTFVSRDCPYFKVDVEFKAVGRPDRDNDGRVTLVEGSEDIIVKISQPYLQFSILD
;
A
#
# COMPACT_ATOMS: atom_id res chain seq x y z
N MET A 1 20.39 -21.66 96.43
CA MET A 1 19.16 -20.82 96.36
C MET A 1 19.22 -20.05 95.03
N PRO A 2 18.13 -19.84 94.29
CA PRO A 2 17.68 -20.65 93.13
C PRO A 2 17.85 -19.95 91.76
N VAL A 3 17.99 -20.72 90.67
CA VAL A 3 17.03 -20.91 89.51
C VAL A 3 16.94 -19.76 88.51
N GLY A 4 17.04 -20.10 87.22
CA GLY A 4 16.50 -19.27 86.14
C GLY A 4 16.99 -19.62 84.74
N GLN A 5 16.50 -20.74 84.20
CA GLN A 5 16.76 -21.20 82.83
C GLN A 5 16.14 -20.28 81.75
N SER A 6 16.61 -20.49 80.50
CA SER A 6 15.88 -20.39 79.21
C SER A 6 16.55 -19.39 78.26
N GLY A 7 16.96 -19.73 77.04
CA GLY A 7 16.74 -20.96 76.28
C GLY A 7 17.29 -20.81 74.85
N ARG A 8 17.24 -21.93 74.12
CA ARG A 8 17.47 -22.12 72.67
C ARG A 8 18.91 -21.96 72.20
N GLN A 9 19.77 -22.96 72.41
CA GLN A 9 19.83 -24.31 71.79
C GLN A 9 20.27 -24.28 70.30
N ARG A 10 21.59 -24.50 70.15
CA ARG A 10 22.30 -25.37 69.19
C ARG A 10 22.23 -24.98 67.70
N ARG A 11 23.31 -24.43 67.13
CA ARG A 11 24.57 -25.11 66.76
C ARG A 11 24.33 -26.55 66.26
N ARG A 12 24.64 -26.83 64.99
CA ARG A 12 25.98 -27.31 64.60
C ARG A 12 26.07 -27.60 63.12
N ASN A 13 27.12 -27.04 62.56
CA ASN A 13 27.84 -27.34 61.33
C ASN A 13 27.84 -28.81 60.87
N MET A 14 28.06 -28.91 59.56
CA MET A 14 28.95 -29.84 58.85
C MET A 14 28.27 -31.01 58.13
N ARG A 15 28.38 -31.00 56.78
CA ARG A 15 29.02 -32.07 55.99
C ARG A 15 29.01 -31.77 54.49
N LEU A 16 30.22 -31.73 53.93
CA LEU A 16 30.54 -31.80 52.50
C LEU A 16 29.88 -33.04 51.88
N ARG A 17 29.09 -32.89 50.81
CA ARG A 17 28.70 -34.00 49.92
C ARG A 17 28.65 -33.50 48.47
N ALA A 18 29.59 -34.00 47.67
CA ALA A 18 29.60 -33.87 46.23
C ALA A 18 28.34 -34.49 45.63
N PHE A 19 27.70 -33.81 44.68
CA PHE A 19 26.65 -34.38 43.85
C PHE A 19 27.07 -34.33 42.38
N ILE A 20 27.02 -35.50 41.78
CA ILE A 20 27.51 -35.91 40.47
C ILE A 20 26.67 -35.25 39.37
N ILE A 21 27.34 -34.73 38.34
CA ILE A 21 26.74 -34.20 37.11
C ILE A 21 26.12 -35.38 36.34
N LEU A 22 24.81 -35.35 36.11
CA LEU A 22 24.14 -36.20 35.11
C LEU A 22 23.66 -35.31 33.98
N ALA A 23 24.35 -35.36 32.85
CA ALA A 23 23.96 -34.70 31.61
C ALA A 23 22.74 -35.41 31.02
N SER A 24 21.57 -34.79 31.08
CA SER A 24 20.42 -35.16 30.24
C SER A 24 20.45 -34.30 28.97
N VAL A 25 21.06 -34.87 27.92
CA VAL A 25 20.95 -34.40 26.54
C VAL A 25 19.56 -34.79 26.04
N THR A 26 18.59 -33.87 26.12
CA THR A 26 17.37 -33.96 25.33
C THR A 26 17.58 -33.15 24.05
N ILE A 27 18.08 -33.80 23.00
CA ILE A 27 18.01 -33.26 21.64
C ILE A 27 16.55 -33.39 21.18
N GLY A 28 15.72 -32.49 21.67
CA GLY A 28 14.43 -32.16 21.08
C GLY A 28 14.68 -31.08 20.03
N GLY A 29 15.05 -31.49 18.82
CA GLY A 29 15.23 -30.59 17.69
C GLY A 29 13.89 -29.97 17.29
N ALA A 30 13.49 -28.88 17.95
CA ALA A 30 12.52 -27.96 17.38
C ALA A 30 13.21 -27.33 16.17
N ASN A 31 12.86 -27.80 14.97
CA ASN A 31 13.16 -27.06 13.74
C ASN A 31 12.37 -25.75 13.81
N ILE A 32 12.97 -24.72 14.41
CA ILE A 32 12.54 -23.35 14.17
C ILE A 32 12.97 -23.10 12.73
N ILE A 33 12.01 -23.19 11.80
CA ILE A 33 12.17 -22.67 10.45
C ILE A 33 12.30 -21.16 10.62
N GLN A 34 13.53 -20.68 10.82
CA GLN A 34 13.86 -19.28 10.58
C GLN A 34 13.80 -19.09 9.07
N ALA A 35 12.65 -18.64 8.59
CA ALA A 35 12.53 -18.06 7.26
C ALA A 35 13.32 -16.74 7.28
N THR A 36 14.62 -16.83 7.03
CA THR A 36 15.45 -15.65 6.77
C THR A 36 14.90 -15.01 5.50
N PRO A 37 14.46 -13.73 5.52
CA PRO A 37 14.05 -13.04 4.31
C PRO A 37 15.20 -13.14 3.31
N GLN A 38 14.97 -13.74 2.15
CA GLN A 38 16.00 -13.81 1.13
C GLN A 38 16.37 -12.37 0.74
N PRO A 39 17.67 -12.02 0.63
CA PRO A 39 18.11 -10.67 0.26
C PRO A 39 17.43 -10.11 -0.99
N GLY A 40 17.03 -10.99 -1.93
CA GLY A 40 16.30 -10.61 -3.14
C GLY A 40 14.83 -10.21 -2.94
N GLN A 41 14.15 -10.65 -1.88
CA GLN A 41 12.74 -10.30 -1.64
C GLN A 41 12.55 -8.88 -1.10
N LEU A 42 13.52 -8.39 -0.31
CA LEU A 42 13.53 -7.00 0.17
C LEU A 42 13.82 -6.03 -0.97
N GLN A 43 14.75 -6.39 -1.87
CA GLN A 43 15.06 -5.60 -3.07
C GLN A 43 13.86 -5.51 -4.01
N SER A 44 13.21 -6.63 -4.35
CA SER A 44 12.02 -6.61 -5.20
C SER A 44 10.87 -5.79 -4.61
N SER A 45 10.64 -5.87 -3.30
CA SER A 45 9.62 -5.07 -2.62
C SER A 45 9.91 -3.57 -2.70
N GLN A 46 11.18 -3.18 -2.52
CA GLN A 46 11.61 -1.78 -2.65
C GLN A 46 11.47 -1.28 -4.09
N ASP A 47 11.74 -2.13 -5.07
CA ASP A 47 11.58 -1.81 -6.49
C ASP A 47 10.10 -1.61 -6.85
N HIS A 48 9.20 -2.42 -6.29
CA HIS A 48 7.75 -2.25 -6.47
C HIS A 48 7.24 -0.92 -5.91
N VAL A 49 7.64 -0.56 -4.69
CA VAL A 49 7.25 0.73 -4.09
C VAL A 49 7.79 1.90 -4.92
N SER A 50 9.03 1.78 -5.41
CA SER A 50 9.64 2.79 -6.26
C SER A 50 8.89 2.94 -7.59
N TRP A 51 8.54 1.82 -8.23
CA TRP A 51 7.72 1.83 -9.45
C TRP A 51 6.34 2.47 -9.23
N VAL A 52 5.64 2.13 -8.15
CA VAL A 52 4.35 2.76 -7.80
C VAL A 52 4.54 4.26 -7.58
N SER A 53 5.58 4.67 -6.86
CA SER A 53 5.87 6.08 -6.62
C SER A 53 6.09 6.86 -7.91
N GLU A 54 6.86 6.31 -8.85
CA GLU A 54 7.12 6.94 -10.14
C GLU A 54 5.85 7.00 -11.02
N ALA A 55 5.00 5.97 -11.01
CA ALA A 55 3.71 6.01 -11.69
C ALA A 55 2.79 7.10 -11.09
N LEU A 56 2.71 7.18 -9.75
CA LEU A 56 1.93 8.22 -9.07
C LEU A 56 2.46 9.63 -9.38
N LYS A 57 3.79 9.83 -9.41
CA LYS A 57 4.40 11.12 -9.78
C LYS A 57 4.06 11.51 -11.23
N ARG A 58 4.15 10.57 -12.18
CA ARG A 58 3.75 10.81 -13.58
C ARG A 58 2.28 11.23 -13.68
N MET A 59 1.37 10.52 -13.02
CA MET A 59 -0.05 10.90 -12.97
C MET A 59 -0.28 12.30 -12.39
N GLN A 60 0.48 12.67 -11.35
CA GLN A 60 0.39 13.99 -10.74
C GLN A 60 0.91 15.14 -11.63
N THR A 61 1.58 14.86 -12.75
CA THR A 61 1.95 15.92 -13.72
C THR A 61 0.74 16.54 -14.39
N ILE A 62 -0.37 15.79 -14.50
CA ILE A 62 -1.61 16.28 -15.09
C ILE A 62 -2.40 17.08 -14.05
N LYS A 63 -2.78 18.31 -14.42
CA LYS A 63 -3.44 19.27 -13.54
C LYS A 63 -4.66 19.91 -14.21
N PRO A 64 -5.61 20.46 -13.42
CA PRO A 64 -6.62 21.37 -13.96
C PRO A 64 -5.99 22.50 -14.77
N GLY A 65 -6.63 22.87 -15.88
CA GLY A 65 -6.14 23.84 -16.86
C GLY A 65 -5.38 23.24 -18.04
N MET A 66 -4.94 21.97 -17.95
CA MET A 66 -4.34 21.26 -19.09
C MET A 66 -5.40 20.74 -20.07
N THR A 67 -4.98 20.42 -21.29
CA THR A 67 -5.86 19.88 -22.33
C THR A 67 -6.08 18.37 -22.17
N ARG A 68 -7.14 17.85 -22.80
CA ARG A 68 -7.35 16.40 -22.96
C ARG A 68 -6.19 15.75 -23.69
N GLU A 69 -5.63 16.40 -24.70
CA GLU A 69 -4.42 15.91 -25.38
C GLU A 69 -3.28 15.67 -24.40
N ALA A 70 -3.01 16.62 -23.50
CA ALA A 70 -1.99 16.47 -22.46
C ALA A 70 -2.32 15.31 -21.51
N LEU A 71 -3.57 15.16 -21.07
CA LEU A 71 -4.02 14.02 -20.26
C LEU A 71 -3.69 12.68 -20.95
N LEU A 72 -4.00 12.58 -22.25
CA LEU A 72 -3.84 11.35 -23.02
C LEU A 72 -2.37 10.94 -23.24
N THR A 73 -1.40 11.79 -22.90
CA THR A 73 0.02 11.40 -22.88
C THR A 73 0.37 10.49 -21.69
N VAL A 74 -0.36 10.62 -20.58
CA VAL A 74 -0.13 9.86 -19.32
C VAL A 74 -1.21 8.80 -19.10
N PHE A 75 -2.43 9.09 -19.52
CA PHE A 75 -3.60 8.23 -19.32
C PHE A 75 -4.16 7.70 -20.65
N THR A 76 -5.01 6.69 -20.56
CA THR A 76 -5.85 6.19 -21.64
C THR A 76 -7.28 5.97 -21.15
N THR A 77 -8.21 5.75 -22.05
CA THR A 77 -9.62 5.52 -21.72
C THR A 77 -9.83 4.12 -21.15
N GLU A 78 -10.69 4.01 -20.14
CA GLU A 78 -11.31 2.74 -19.73
C GLU A 78 -12.70 2.62 -20.39
N GLY A 79 -13.16 1.39 -20.59
CA GLY A 79 -14.54 1.11 -20.99
C GLY A 79 -15.58 1.55 -19.95
N GLY A 80 -16.85 1.29 -20.26
CA GLY A 80 -17.98 1.66 -19.39
C GLY A 80 -18.60 3.02 -19.68
N LEU A 81 -19.48 3.47 -18.76
CA LEU A 81 -20.33 4.63 -18.98
C LEU A 81 -19.55 5.93 -18.85
N SER A 82 -19.58 6.75 -19.90
CA SER A 82 -18.91 8.06 -19.94
C SER A 82 -19.73 9.07 -20.73
N THR A 83 -19.50 10.34 -20.46
CA THR A 83 -19.96 11.46 -21.30
C THR A 83 -18.74 12.11 -21.94
N GLY A 84 -18.95 12.95 -22.96
CA GLY A 84 -17.84 13.67 -23.57
C GLY A 84 -17.12 14.61 -22.60
N LEU A 85 -17.76 15.02 -21.50
CA LEU A 85 -17.18 15.94 -20.52
C LEU A 85 -16.82 15.32 -19.17
N ARG A 86 -17.12 14.04 -18.96
CA ARG A 86 -16.80 13.35 -17.71
C ARG A 86 -16.57 11.86 -17.95
N ARG A 87 -15.41 11.38 -17.53
CA ARG A 87 -14.98 9.99 -17.71
C ARG A 87 -13.92 9.59 -16.66
N THR A 88 -13.86 8.30 -16.36
CA THR A 88 -12.74 7.65 -15.69
C THR A 88 -11.64 7.27 -16.69
N PHE A 89 -10.42 7.70 -16.40
CA PHE A 89 -9.23 7.36 -17.19
C PHE A 89 -8.31 6.46 -16.38
N VAL A 90 -7.59 5.58 -17.07
CA VAL A 90 -6.62 4.66 -16.48
C VAL A 90 -5.20 5.07 -16.85
N SER A 91 -4.24 4.85 -15.96
CA SER A 91 -2.83 5.11 -16.25
C SER A 91 -2.33 4.18 -17.34
N ARG A 92 -1.47 4.71 -18.21
CA ARG A 92 -0.73 3.89 -19.20
C ARG A 92 0.27 2.94 -18.55
N ASP A 93 0.73 3.23 -17.32
CA ASP A 93 1.66 2.37 -16.58
C ASP A 93 0.99 1.12 -16.00
N CYS A 94 -0.27 1.26 -15.57
CA CYS A 94 -1.05 0.17 -15.00
C CYS A 94 -2.55 0.52 -15.05
N PRO A 95 -3.40 -0.34 -15.63
CA PRO A 95 -4.82 -0.04 -15.81
C PRO A 95 -5.62 -0.06 -14.50
N TYR A 96 -5.00 -0.37 -13.36
CA TYR A 96 -5.64 -0.29 -12.05
C TYR A 96 -5.53 1.08 -11.41
N PHE A 97 -4.57 1.91 -11.83
CA PHE A 97 -4.52 3.30 -11.40
C PHE A 97 -5.51 4.12 -12.22
N LYS A 98 -6.44 4.76 -11.53
CA LYS A 98 -7.53 5.50 -12.15
C LYS A 98 -7.62 6.93 -11.64
N VAL A 99 -8.19 7.78 -12.48
CA VAL A 99 -8.62 9.14 -12.15
C VAL A 99 -9.97 9.43 -12.76
N ASP A 100 -10.82 10.16 -12.04
CA ASP A 100 -12.03 10.73 -12.59
C ASP A 100 -11.72 12.15 -13.07
N VAL A 101 -12.11 12.45 -14.31
CA VAL A 101 -11.81 13.73 -14.96
C VAL A 101 -13.10 14.39 -15.42
N GLU A 102 -13.22 15.68 -15.12
CA GLU A 102 -14.24 16.57 -15.69
C GLU A 102 -13.57 17.58 -16.62
N PHE A 103 -14.20 17.81 -17.78
CA PHE A 103 -13.74 18.74 -18.81
C PHE A 103 -14.73 19.88 -19.02
N LYS A 104 -14.20 20.99 -19.55
CA LYS A 104 -14.96 22.04 -20.20
C LYS A 104 -14.74 21.96 -21.70
N ALA A 105 -15.82 21.98 -22.49
CA ALA A 105 -15.72 22.00 -23.94
C ALA A 105 -15.06 23.30 -24.43
N VAL A 106 -14.23 23.18 -25.46
CA VAL A 106 -13.69 24.32 -26.21
C VAL A 106 -14.24 24.27 -27.63
N GLY A 107 -14.65 25.43 -28.16
CA GLY A 107 -15.17 25.57 -29.52
C GLY A 107 -16.56 24.95 -29.77
N ARG A 108 -17.22 24.39 -28.76
CA ARG A 108 -18.55 23.77 -28.87
C ARG A 108 -19.35 23.88 -27.56
N PRO A 109 -20.69 23.77 -27.60
CA PRO A 109 -21.51 23.78 -26.38
C PRO A 109 -21.37 22.48 -25.58
N ASP A 110 -21.53 22.59 -24.26
CA ASP A 110 -21.49 21.45 -23.33
C ASP A 110 -22.72 20.53 -23.47
N ARG A 111 -23.82 21.06 -24.01
CA ARG A 111 -25.10 20.36 -24.19
C ARG A 111 -25.66 20.56 -25.60
N ASP A 112 -26.41 19.56 -26.07
CA ASP A 112 -27.20 19.67 -27.30
C ASP A 112 -28.50 20.47 -27.08
N ASN A 113 -29.29 20.64 -28.15
CA ASN A 113 -30.56 21.37 -28.12
C ASN A 113 -31.61 20.71 -27.21
N ASP A 114 -31.48 19.42 -26.91
CA ASP A 114 -32.36 18.66 -26.00
C ASP A 114 -31.87 18.71 -24.55
N GLY A 115 -30.76 19.41 -24.28
CA GLY A 115 -30.15 19.53 -22.96
C GLY A 115 -29.30 18.33 -22.52
N ARG A 116 -29.03 17.37 -23.42
CA ARG A 116 -28.14 16.23 -23.12
C ARG A 116 -26.68 16.69 -23.15
N VAL A 117 -25.87 16.16 -22.23
CA VAL A 117 -24.42 16.41 -22.22
C VAL A 117 -23.81 15.86 -23.51
N THR A 118 -22.94 16.65 -24.13
CA THR A 118 -22.28 16.24 -25.37
C THR A 118 -21.49 14.94 -25.19
N LEU A 119 -21.57 14.04 -26.18
CA LEU A 119 -20.71 12.87 -26.30
C LEU A 119 -19.45 13.17 -27.13
N VAL A 120 -19.39 14.35 -27.75
CA VAL A 120 -18.25 14.77 -28.57
C VAL A 120 -17.10 15.19 -27.66
N GLU A 121 -15.95 14.55 -27.84
CA GLU A 121 -14.70 14.86 -27.15
C GLU A 121 -13.80 15.69 -28.06
N GLY A 122 -13.22 16.76 -27.53
CA GLY A 122 -12.22 17.58 -28.22
C GLY A 122 -10.85 17.43 -27.57
N SER A 123 -9.79 17.42 -28.36
CA SER A 123 -8.41 17.36 -27.87
C SER A 123 -8.04 18.57 -27.01
N GLU A 124 -8.60 19.72 -27.36
CA GLU A 124 -8.45 21.03 -26.73
C GLU A 124 -9.34 21.21 -25.49
N ASP A 125 -10.17 20.22 -25.14
CA ASP A 125 -10.99 20.27 -23.93
C ASP A 125 -10.13 20.50 -22.69
N ILE A 126 -10.57 21.38 -21.81
CA ILE A 126 -9.79 21.78 -20.65
C ILE A 126 -10.22 20.99 -19.43
N ILE A 127 -9.27 20.35 -18.75
CA ILE A 127 -9.49 19.68 -17.47
C ILE A 127 -9.93 20.74 -16.45
N VAL A 128 -11.14 20.63 -15.93
CA VAL A 128 -11.61 21.47 -14.82
C VAL A 128 -11.45 20.79 -13.48
N LYS A 129 -11.56 19.46 -13.44
CA LYS A 129 -11.29 18.66 -12.25
C LYS A 129 -10.61 17.35 -12.63
N ILE A 130 -9.72 16.91 -11.76
CA ILE A 130 -9.10 15.59 -11.79
C ILE A 130 -9.03 15.09 -10.36
N SER A 131 -9.47 13.86 -10.11
CA SER A 131 -9.39 13.25 -8.78
C SER A 131 -7.93 12.99 -8.37
N GLN A 132 -7.70 12.70 -7.09
CA GLN A 132 -6.47 11.99 -6.72
C GLN A 132 -6.47 10.61 -7.39
N PRO A 133 -5.30 10.06 -7.78
CA PRO A 133 -5.21 8.70 -8.29
C PRO A 133 -5.72 7.70 -7.25
N TYR A 134 -6.53 6.74 -7.69
CA TYR A 134 -7.03 5.65 -6.85
C TYR A 134 -6.83 4.30 -7.54
N LEU A 135 -6.94 3.22 -6.75
CA LEU A 135 -6.84 1.86 -7.23
C LEU A 135 -8.22 1.25 -7.39
N GLN A 136 -8.47 0.64 -8.55
CA GLN A 136 -9.65 -0.16 -8.81
C GLN A 136 -9.33 -1.18 -9.90
N PHE A 137 -9.88 -2.38 -9.80
CA PHE A 137 -9.75 -3.37 -10.88
C PHE A 137 -10.31 -2.84 -12.20
N SER A 138 -9.72 -3.31 -13.29
CA SER A 138 -10.21 -3.02 -14.64
C SER A 138 -11.63 -3.53 -14.81
N ILE A 139 -12.46 -2.70 -15.43
CA ILE A 139 -13.80 -3.11 -15.85
C ILE A 139 -13.64 -3.87 -17.17
N LEU A 140 -14.11 -5.11 -17.22
CA LEU A 140 -14.23 -5.86 -18.46
C LEU A 140 -15.51 -5.42 -19.18
N ASP A 141 -15.41 -5.21 -20.49
CA ASP A 141 -16.57 -4.95 -21.36
C ASP A 141 -17.45 -6.20 -21.51
#